data_AF-A0A2E1KV36-F1
#
_entry.id   AF-A0A2E1KV36-F1
#
_cell.length_a   1.000
_cell.length_b   1.000
_cell.length_c   1.000
_cell.angle_alpha   90.00
_cell.angle_beta   90.00
_cell.angle_gamma   90.00
#
_symmetry.space_group_name_H-M   'P 1'
#
loop_
_entity.id
_entity.type
_entity.pdbx_description
1 polymer ?
#
loop_
_entity_poly.entity_id
_entity_poly.type
_entity_poly.pdbx_seq_one_letter_code
_entity_poly.pdbx_strand_id
1 'polypeptide(L)'
;MSELKRFPIKYIRDYIKKDYKLRDKCYICGSEKNLELHHLFSISQLFNEWCIKNKVIEIDTVEKITSLREKFAIDCKHSLDHHNLFTLCKAHHQRLHTIYGQRYSNHLAPKIKNWLDIQKEKHGK
;
A
#
# COMPACT_ATOMS: atom_id res chain seq x y z
N MET A 1 28.22 10.96 -7.48
CA MET A 1 26.85 10.63 -7.05
C MET A 1 26.09 10.15 -8.26
N SER A 2 25.34 9.06 -8.12
CA SER A 2 24.61 8.49 -9.25
C SER A 2 23.27 9.20 -9.42
N GLU A 3 22.98 9.65 -10.63
CA GLU A 3 21.69 10.23 -10.99
C GLU A 3 20.57 9.18 -10.91
N LEU A 4 19.34 9.65 -10.65
CA LEU A 4 18.17 8.78 -10.62
C LEU A 4 17.84 8.23 -12.01
N LYS A 5 17.70 6.90 -12.09
CA LYS A 5 17.26 6.20 -13.32
C LYS A 5 15.74 6.05 -13.42
N ARG A 6 15.01 6.41 -12.36
CA ARG A 6 13.55 6.21 -12.19
C ARG A 6 12.99 7.32 -11.30
N PHE A 7 11.68 7.53 -11.34
CA PHE A 7 11.01 8.39 -10.38
C PHE A 7 11.28 7.92 -8.92
N PRO A 8 11.53 8.83 -7.97
CA PRO A 8 11.82 8.49 -6.57
C PRO A 8 10.85 7.49 -5.95
N ILE A 9 9.56 7.66 -6.21
CA ILE A 9 8.50 6.78 -5.69
C ILE A 9 8.66 5.30 -6.10
N LYS A 10 9.34 5.00 -7.23
CA LYS A 10 9.62 3.63 -7.63
C LYS A 10 10.62 2.98 -6.67
N TYR A 11 11.68 3.68 -6.26
CA TYR A 11 12.65 3.19 -5.27
C TYR A 11 12.00 2.92 -3.91
N ILE A 12 11.08 3.79 -3.50
CA ILE A 12 10.29 3.62 -2.26
C ILE A 12 9.43 2.35 -2.35
N ARG A 13 8.65 2.20 -3.43
CA ARG A 13 7.76 1.06 -3.62
C ARG A 13 8.54 -0.25 -3.71
N ASP A 14 9.64 -0.28 -4.45
CA ASP A 14 10.47 -1.47 -4.61
C ASP A 14 11.06 -1.91 -3.25
N TYR A 15 11.47 -0.95 -2.41
CA TYR A 15 11.98 -1.23 -1.07
C TYR A 15 10.92 -1.77 -0.11
N ILE A 16 9.69 -1.25 -0.15
CA ILE A 16 8.62 -1.65 0.78
C ILE A 16 7.99 -2.97 0.35
N LYS A 17 7.73 -3.13 -0.94
CA LYS A 17 7.01 -4.30 -1.46
C LYS A 17 7.78 -5.60 -1.33
N LYS A 18 9.09 -5.57 -1.09
CA LYS A 18 9.90 -6.76 -0.77
C LYS A 18 9.34 -7.53 0.44
N ASP A 19 8.72 -6.80 1.37
CA ASP A 19 8.21 -7.38 2.62
C ASP A 19 6.75 -7.82 2.48
N TYR A 20 6.06 -7.48 1.38
CA TYR A 20 4.65 -7.82 1.19
C TYR A 20 4.45 -9.31 0.92
N LYS A 21 3.55 -9.92 1.70
CA LYS A 21 3.24 -11.35 1.60
C LYS A 21 1.81 -11.53 1.12
N LEU A 22 1.65 -12.19 -0.03
CA LEU A 22 0.37 -12.70 -0.49
C LEU A 22 -0.03 -13.88 0.40
N ARG A 23 -1.26 -13.88 0.90
CA ARG A 23 -1.84 -14.99 1.65
C ARG A 23 -2.43 -16.02 0.68
N ASP A 24 -2.70 -17.22 1.18
CA ASP A 24 -3.29 -18.34 0.43
C ASP A 24 -4.78 -18.16 0.13
N LYS A 25 -5.47 -17.27 0.86
CA LYS A 25 -6.92 -17.10 0.80
C LYS A 25 -7.35 -15.63 0.72
N CYS A 26 -8.44 -15.41 0.02
CA CYS A 26 -9.18 -14.15 0.01
C CYS A 26 -9.70 -13.83 1.42
N TYR A 27 -9.40 -12.63 1.91
CA TYR A 27 -9.82 -12.16 3.23
C TYR A 27 -11.35 -12.12 3.40
N ILE A 28 -12.09 -11.87 2.32
CA ILE A 28 -13.55 -11.76 2.35
C ILE A 28 -14.24 -13.13 2.29
N CYS A 29 -13.93 -13.95 1.29
CA CYS A 29 -14.70 -15.17 1.00
C CYS A 29 -13.92 -16.49 1.13
N GLY A 30 -12.65 -16.44 1.53
CA GLY A 30 -11.80 -17.63 1.66
C GLY A 30 -11.39 -18.30 0.34
N SER A 31 -11.75 -17.75 -0.82
CA SER A 31 -11.32 -18.29 -2.11
C SER A 31 -9.80 -18.35 -2.22
N GLU A 32 -9.26 -19.43 -2.78
CA GLU A 32 -7.82 -19.64 -3.05
C GLU A 32 -7.45 -19.29 -4.50
N LYS A 33 -8.41 -18.79 -5.30
CA LYS A 33 -8.25 -18.55 -6.74
C LYS A 33 -8.16 -17.07 -7.07
N ASN A 34 -7.32 -16.73 -8.06
CA ASN A 34 -7.19 -15.39 -8.62
C ASN A 34 -6.93 -14.31 -7.56
N LEU A 35 -5.89 -14.50 -6.74
CA LEU A 35 -5.60 -13.65 -5.59
C LEU A 35 -4.74 -12.45 -5.97
N GLU A 36 -5.07 -11.30 -5.38
CA GLU A 36 -4.40 -10.03 -5.58
C GLU A 36 -4.13 -9.37 -4.22
N LEU A 37 -3.00 -8.67 -4.13
CA LEU A 37 -2.67 -7.86 -2.96
C LEU A 37 -3.35 -6.51 -3.03
N HIS A 38 -3.98 -6.13 -1.93
CA HIS A 38 -4.58 -4.82 -1.73
C HIS A 38 -4.02 -4.18 -0.47
N HIS A 39 -3.40 -3.01 -0.59
CA HIS A 39 -2.93 -2.24 0.56
C HIS A 39 -3.90 -1.07 0.81
N LEU A 40 -4.33 -0.88 2.07
CA LEU A 40 -5.30 0.16 2.43
C LEU A 40 -4.77 1.59 2.26
N PHE A 41 -3.46 1.76 2.22
CA PHE A 41 -2.84 3.07 2.01
C PHE A 41 -2.13 3.11 0.65
N SER A 42 -2.31 4.23 -0.05
CA SER A 42 -1.49 4.62 -1.18
C SER A 42 -0.09 5.00 -0.70
N ILE A 43 0.90 4.16 -1.03
CA ILE A 43 2.31 4.43 -0.72
C ILE A 43 2.76 5.77 -1.31
N SER A 44 2.28 6.14 -2.50
CA SER A 44 2.60 7.42 -3.13
C SER A 44 2.10 8.60 -2.30
N GLN A 45 0.87 8.51 -1.79
CA GLN A 45 0.31 9.57 -0.95
C GLN A 45 1.03 9.63 0.41
N LEU A 46 1.28 8.48 1.05
CA LEU A 46 2.04 8.42 2.30
C LEU A 46 3.44 9.04 2.14
N PHE A 47 4.13 8.71 1.05
CA PHE A 47 5.47 9.22 0.79
C PHE A 47 5.45 10.74 0.55
N ASN A 48 4.48 11.24 -0.23
CA ASN A 48 4.33 12.68 -0.46
C ASN A 48 4.06 13.44 0.85
N GLU A 49 3.12 12.96 1.67
CA GLU A 49 2.81 13.54 2.98
C GLU A 49 4.02 13.52 3.92
N TRP A 50 4.78 12.42 3.92
CA TRP A 50 6.01 12.29 4.69
C TRP A 50 7.11 13.24 4.21
N CYS A 51 7.29 13.41 2.90
CA CYS A 51 8.24 14.37 2.33
C CYS A 51 7.90 15.81 2.76
N ILE A 52 6.62 16.20 2.68
CA ILE A 52 6.15 17.52 3.14
C ILE A 52 6.48 17.70 4.63
N LYS A 53 6.13 16.72 5.47
CA LYS A 53 6.37 16.76 6.93
C LYS A 53 7.86 16.87 7.27
N ASN A 54 8.72 16.19 6.52
CA ASN A 54 10.17 16.15 6.75
C ASN A 54 10.94 17.22 5.95
N LYS A 55 10.24 18.14 5.27
CA LYS A 55 10.84 19.19 4.42
C LYS A 55 11.81 18.62 3.37
N VAL A 56 11.47 17.47 2.80
CA VAL A 56 12.21 16.86 1.68
C VAL A 56 11.70 17.49 0.39
N ILE A 57 12.47 18.45 -0.14
CA ILE A 57 12.06 19.28 -1.28
C ILE A 57 12.50 18.63 -2.61
N GLU A 58 13.74 18.15 -2.68
CA GLU A 58 14.33 17.60 -3.91
C GLU A 58 14.93 16.22 -3.66
N ILE A 59 14.76 15.31 -4.62
CA ILE A 59 15.37 13.97 -4.61
C ILE A 59 15.94 13.74 -6.01
N ASP A 60 17.24 13.94 -6.15
CA ASP A 60 17.99 13.99 -7.41
C ASP A 60 19.06 12.88 -7.54
N THR A 61 19.39 12.24 -6.42
CA THR A 61 20.48 11.26 -6.31
C THR A 61 20.02 9.92 -5.76
N VAL A 62 20.66 8.85 -6.23
CA VAL A 62 20.41 7.47 -5.77
C VAL A 62 20.75 7.32 -4.29
N GLU A 63 21.83 7.96 -3.83
CA GLU A 63 22.28 7.91 -2.44
C GLU A 63 21.21 8.52 -1.51
N LYS A 64 20.64 9.67 -1.89
CA LYS A 64 19.57 10.34 -1.13
C LYS A 64 18.32 9.49 -1.05
N ILE A 65 17.79 8.98 -2.18
CA ILE A 65 16.57 8.15 -2.14
C ILE A 65 16.79 6.82 -1.38
N THR A 66 18.02 6.30 -1.39
CA THR A 66 18.36 5.08 -0.63
C THR A 66 18.31 5.31 0.87
N SER A 67 18.78 6.46 1.35
CA SER A 67 18.63 6.85 2.76
C SER A 67 17.16 7.14 3.11
N LEU A 68 16.45 7.88 2.24
CA LEU A 68 15.06 8.28 2.48
C LEU A 68 14.10 7.10 2.54
N ARG A 69 14.27 6.07 1.70
CA ARG A 69 13.36 4.91 1.69
C ARG A 69 13.41 4.11 2.99
N GLU A 70 14.58 4.02 3.61
CA GLU A 70 14.77 3.33 4.89
C GLU A 70 14.12 4.13 6.01
N LYS A 71 14.39 5.43 6.07
CA LYS A 71 13.76 6.32 7.04
C LYS A 71 12.24 6.36 6.90
N PHE A 72 11.72 6.48 5.67
CA PHE A 72 10.29 6.43 5.39
C PHE A 72 9.66 5.12 5.84
N ALA A 73 10.31 3.97 5.60
CA ALA A 73 9.81 2.68 6.03
C ALA A 73 9.71 2.55 7.56
N ILE A 74 10.68 3.12 8.29
CA ILE A 74 10.66 3.17 9.76
C ILE A 74 9.56 4.11 10.26
N ASP A 75 9.55 5.36 9.78
CA ASP A 75 8.62 6.40 10.23
C ASP A 75 7.15 6.06 9.93
N CYS A 76 6.91 5.38 8.80
CA CYS A 76 5.56 4.98 8.37
C CYS A 76 5.27 3.51 8.62
N LYS A 77 6.04 2.82 9.49
CA LYS A 77 5.91 1.38 9.74
C LYS A 77 4.47 0.95 10.02
N HIS A 78 3.75 1.67 10.89
CA HIS A 78 2.36 1.36 11.22
C HIS A 78 1.43 1.40 10.00
N SER A 79 1.61 2.34 9.07
CA SER A 79 0.79 2.45 7.87
C SER A 79 1.18 1.40 6.82
N LEU A 80 2.46 1.03 6.75
CA LEU A 80 2.99 0.05 5.78
C LEU A 80 2.88 -1.41 6.24
N ASP A 81 2.45 -1.62 7.48
CA ASP A 81 2.36 -2.92 8.13
C ASP A 81 1.40 -3.89 7.40
N HIS A 82 1.68 -5.19 7.51
CA HIS A 82 0.82 -6.28 7.06
C HIS A 82 -0.62 -6.22 7.57
N HIS A 83 -0.90 -5.55 8.69
CA HIS A 83 -2.27 -5.32 9.17
C HIS A 83 -3.11 -4.48 8.18
N ASN A 84 -2.45 -3.68 7.34
CA ASN A 84 -3.08 -2.87 6.28
C ASN A 84 -2.99 -3.53 4.89
N LEU A 85 -2.43 -4.74 4.81
CA LEU A 85 -2.26 -5.50 3.58
C LEU A 85 -3.22 -6.70 3.57
N PHE A 86 -4.10 -6.71 2.58
CA PHE A 86 -5.12 -7.73 2.38
C PHE A 86 -4.85 -8.52 1.12
N THR A 87 -5.16 -9.82 1.18
CA THR A 87 -5.26 -10.67 -0.01
C THR A 87 -6.72 -10.80 -0.37
N LEU A 88 -7.09 -10.43 -1.60
CA LEU A 88 -8.47 -10.48 -2.08
C LEU A 88 -8.50 -11.28 -3.37
N CYS A 89 -9.57 -12.05 -3.62
CA CYS A 89 -9.77 -12.55 -4.96
C CYS A 89 -10.13 -11.40 -5.90
N LYS A 90 -9.81 -11.56 -7.20
CA LYS A 90 -10.02 -10.55 -8.24
C LYS A 90 -11.42 -9.93 -8.22
N ALA A 91 -12.47 -10.73 -8.00
CA ALA A 91 -13.84 -10.23 -7.93
C ALA A 91 -14.06 -9.23 -6.77
N HIS A 92 -13.58 -9.55 -5.57
CA HIS A 92 -13.69 -8.65 -4.41
C HIS A 92 -12.77 -7.44 -4.52
N HIS A 93 -11.56 -7.63 -5.06
CA HIS A 93 -10.62 -6.53 -5.29
C HIS A 93 -11.16 -5.52 -6.30
N GLN A 94 -11.74 -6.00 -7.41
CA GLN A 94 -12.40 -5.16 -8.40
C GLN A 94 -13.61 -4.45 -7.80
N ARG A 95 -14.47 -5.14 -7.06
CA ARG A 95 -15.64 -4.54 -6.41
C ARG A 95 -15.24 -3.41 -5.45
N LEU A 96 -14.18 -3.59 -4.66
CA LEU A 96 -13.63 -2.54 -3.81
C LEU A 96 -13.27 -1.31 -4.65
N HIS A 97 -12.54 -1.51 -5.74
CA HIS A 97 -12.14 -0.41 -6.64
C HIS A 97 -13.29 0.20 -7.44
N THR A 98 -14.38 -0.52 -7.68
CA THR A 98 -15.61 0.05 -8.23
C THR A 98 -16.26 1.03 -7.24
N ILE A 99 -16.20 0.75 -5.93
CA ILE A 99 -16.84 1.57 -4.90
C ILE A 99 -15.98 2.77 -4.51
N TYR A 100 -14.69 2.57 -4.29
CA TYR A 100 -13.79 3.60 -3.76
C TYR A 100 -12.89 4.23 -4.84
N GLY A 101 -12.83 3.65 -6.03
CA GLY A 101 -11.86 4.01 -7.07
C GLY A 101 -10.50 3.34 -6.86
N GLN A 102 -9.65 3.39 -7.89
CA GLN A 102 -8.29 2.84 -7.84
C GLN A 102 -7.30 3.73 -7.08
N ARG A 103 -7.62 5.02 -6.96
CA ARG A 103 -6.75 6.05 -6.35
C ARG A 103 -7.50 6.80 -5.25
N TYR A 104 -8.08 6.06 -4.31
CA TYR A 104 -8.73 6.67 -3.16
C TYR A 104 -7.70 7.34 -2.22
N SER A 105 -8.15 8.34 -1.46
CA SER A 105 -7.34 9.02 -0.45
C SER A 105 -7.07 8.12 0.76
N ASN A 106 -5.88 8.23 1.36
CA ASN A 106 -5.50 7.53 2.60
C ASN A 106 -6.47 7.78 3.77
N HIS A 107 -7.17 8.91 3.79
CA HIS A 107 -8.21 9.18 4.79
C HIS A 107 -9.37 8.16 4.75
N LEU A 108 -9.58 7.49 3.62
CA LEU A 108 -10.61 6.46 3.47
C LEU A 108 -10.20 5.09 4.01
N ALA A 109 -8.94 4.88 4.42
CA ALA A 109 -8.45 3.59 4.88
C ALA A 109 -9.32 2.96 6.01
N PRO A 110 -9.76 3.69 7.06
CA PRO A 110 -10.64 3.12 8.08
C PRO A 110 -12.00 2.69 7.52
N LYS A 111 -12.56 3.45 6.57
CA LYS A 111 -13.85 3.13 5.93
C LYS A 111 -13.74 1.89 5.05
N ILE A 112 -12.63 1.75 4.32
CA ILE A 112 -12.38 0.59 3.45
C ILE A 112 -12.12 -0.65 4.31
N LYS A 113 -11.38 -0.52 5.42
CA LYS A 113 -11.19 -1.60 6.38
C LYS A 113 -12.52 -2.12 6.92
N ASN A 114 -13.38 -1.21 7.40
CA ASN A 114 -14.73 -1.55 7.85
C ASN A 114 -15.56 -2.24 6.74
N TRP A 115 -15.45 -1.75 5.50
CA TRP A 115 -16.14 -2.39 4.37
C TRP A 115 -15.64 -3.83 4.13
N LEU A 116 -14.32 -4.07 4.17
CA LEU A 116 -13.74 -5.41 4.05
C LEU A 116 -14.29 -6.34 5.13
N ASP A 117 -14.37 -5.86 6.37
CA ASP A 117 -14.83 -6.64 7.52
C ASP A 117 -16.33 -6.96 7.38
N ILE A 118 -17.16 -5.99 6.99
CA ILE A 118 -18.60 -6.21 6.68
C ILE A 118 -18.77 -7.20 5.52
N GLN A 119 -17.96 -7.11 4.46
CA GLN A 119 -18.04 -8.06 3.36
C GLN A 119 -17.64 -9.47 3.80
N LYS A 120 -16.64 -9.58 4.67
CA LYS A 120 -16.22 -10.85 5.26
C LYS A 120 -17.33 -11.46 6.12
N GLU A 121 -18.03 -10.67 6.93
CA GLU A 121 -19.18 -11.18 7.70
C GLU A 121 -20.32 -11.68 6.80
N LYS A 122 -20.53 -11.04 5.64
CA LYS A 122 -21.60 -11.41 4.70
C LYS A 122 -21.27 -12.59 3.80
N HIS A 123 -20.00 -12.78 3.47
CA HIS A 123 -19.56 -13.71 2.42
C HIS A 123 -18.49 -14.71 2.87
N GLY A 124 -17.96 -14.53 4.07
CA GLY A 124 -17.08 -15.48 4.74
C GLY A 124 -17.89 -16.71 5.12
N LYS A 125 -17.36 -17.88 4.76
CA LYS A 125 -17.86 -19.16 5.23
C LYS A 125 -17.32 -19.46 6.62
#